data_AF-A0A1H9UPB5-F1
#
_entry.id   AF-A0A1H9UPB5-F1
#
_cell.length_a   1.000
_cell.length_b   1.000
_cell.length_c   1.000
_cell.angle_alpha   90.00
_cell.angle_beta   90.00
_cell.angle_gamma   90.00
#
_symmetry.space_group_name_H-M   'P 1'
#
loop_
_entity.id
_entity.type
_entity.pdbx_description
1 polymer ?
#
loop_
_entity_poly.entity_id
_entity_poly.type
_entity_poly.pdbx_seq_one_letter_code
_entity_poly.pdbx_strand_id
1 'polypeptide(L)'
;MINTSTTPVTADLTDLANASVRELLAMLTHTEDRLRTTPFLVPDGDAMVVNPEVAPLLSRQRSVVAQLRVRRDTWRGAPGGPTRQGGRTRSGGGSTSASWPRPPWS
;
A
#
# COMPACT_ATOMS: atom_id res chain seq x y z
N MET A 1 3.75 0.09 38.04
CA MET A 1 3.58 1.22 37.11
C MET A 1 4.12 0.78 35.76
N ILE A 2 3.26 0.45 34.79
CA ILE A 2 3.68 0.05 33.44
C ILE A 2 2.97 0.99 32.47
N ASN A 3 3.69 1.99 31.97
CA ASN A 3 3.18 2.89 30.94
C ASN A 3 3.23 2.15 29.60
N THR A 4 2.10 1.57 29.18
CA THR A 4 1.89 1.14 27.79
C THR A 4 1.53 2.37 26.96
N SER A 5 2.55 3.11 26.51
CA SER A 5 2.39 4.19 25.53
C SER A 5 2.08 3.60 24.15
N THR A 6 0.84 3.13 23.97
CA THR A 6 0.31 2.69 22.67
C THR A 6 -0.11 3.92 21.87
N THR A 7 0.84 4.65 21.30
CA THR A 7 0.56 5.63 20.24
C THR A 7 1.75 5.73 19.29
N PRO A 8 1.74 4.97 18.17
CA PRO A 8 2.38 5.53 16.97
C PRO A 8 1.63 5.26 15.65
N VAL A 9 0.41 4.70 15.64
CA VAL A 9 -0.22 4.35 14.36
C VAL A 9 -0.80 5.58 13.63
N THR A 10 -1.34 6.55 14.37
CA THR A 10 -2.02 7.72 13.78
C THR A 10 -1.04 8.78 13.27
N ALA A 11 0.12 8.92 13.92
CA ALA A 11 1.17 9.86 13.50
C ALA A 11 1.81 9.41 12.18
N ASP A 12 2.17 8.12 12.07
CA ASP A 12 2.78 7.54 10.86
C ASP A 12 1.86 7.68 9.64
N LEU A 13 0.54 7.54 9.82
CA LEU A 13 -0.44 7.75 8.74
C LEU A 13 -0.54 9.20 8.24
N THR A 14 -0.35 10.18 9.13
CA THR A 14 -0.37 11.60 8.77
C THR A 14 0.91 11.97 8.01
N ASP A 15 2.05 11.44 8.45
CA ASP A 15 3.33 11.60 7.77
C ASP A 15 3.30 10.95 6.37
N LEU A 16 2.69 9.76 6.25
CA LEU A 16 2.47 9.06 4.98
C LEU A 16 1.60 9.87 3.99
N ALA A 17 0.58 10.56 4.48
CA ALA A 17 -0.28 11.38 3.62
C ALA A 17 0.48 12.56 2.99
N ASN A 18 1.37 13.18 3.77
CA ASN A 18 2.15 14.36 3.37
C ASN A 18 3.42 14.04 2.57
N ALA A 19 3.91 12.79 2.60
CA ALA A 19 5.10 12.38 1.86
C ALA A 19 4.96 12.62 0.35
N SER A 20 6.04 12.80 -0.39
CA SER A 20 6.07 12.79 -1.86
C SER A 20 5.99 11.37 -2.43
N VAL A 21 5.70 11.21 -3.72
CA VAL A 21 5.63 9.85 -4.35
C VAL A 21 6.99 9.16 -4.27
N ARG A 22 8.08 9.92 -4.45
CA ARG A 22 9.45 9.41 -4.32
C ARG A 22 9.72 8.91 -2.91
N GLU A 23 9.28 9.65 -1.89
CA GLU A 23 9.42 9.23 -0.49
C GLU A 23 8.58 7.99 -0.19
N LEU A 24 7.34 7.90 -0.68
CA LEU A 24 6.54 6.68 -0.54
C LEU A 24 7.20 5.46 -1.18
N LEU A 25 7.81 5.61 -2.36
CA LEU A 25 8.54 4.52 -3.00
C LEU A 25 9.79 4.12 -2.19
N ALA A 26 10.55 5.09 -1.69
CA ALA A 26 11.71 4.81 -0.84
C ALA A 26 11.29 4.10 0.46
N MET A 27 10.19 4.52 1.08
CA MET A 27 9.62 3.87 2.27
C MET A 27 9.14 2.45 1.97
N LEU A 28 8.53 2.23 0.81
CA LEU A 28 8.10 0.90 0.36
C LEU A 28 9.31 -0.03 0.19
N THR A 29 10.32 0.40 -0.57
CA THR A 29 11.55 -0.38 -0.78
C THR A 29 12.22 -0.72 0.54
N HIS A 30 12.38 0.26 1.43
CA HIS A 30 12.97 0.01 2.75
C HIS A 30 12.16 -1.00 3.59
N THR A 31 10.83 -0.92 3.54
CA THR A 31 9.96 -1.85 4.26
C THR A 31 10.04 -3.26 3.67
N GLU A 32 10.12 -3.38 2.34
CA GLU A 32 10.26 -4.66 1.64
C GLU A 32 11.63 -5.31 1.90
N ASP A 33 12.71 -4.55 1.93
CA ASP A 33 14.04 -5.07 2.26
C ASP A 33 14.09 -5.58 3.70
N ARG A 34 13.45 -4.88 4.64
CA ARG A 34 13.28 -5.37 6.02
C ARG A 34 12.46 -6.66 6.06
N LEU A 35 11.35 -6.74 5.33
CA LEU A 35 10.54 -7.96 5.26
C LEU A 35 11.32 -9.16 4.69
N ARG A 36 12.16 -8.95 3.66
CA ARG A 36 12.98 -10.01 3.06
C ARG A 36 14.05 -10.56 4.01
N THR A 37 14.58 -9.70 4.86
CA THR A 37 15.63 -10.06 5.83
C THR A 37 15.08 -10.57 7.16
N THR A 38 13.80 -10.30 7.46
CA THR A 38 13.16 -10.69 8.71
C THR A 38 12.62 -12.13 8.61
N PRO A 39 13.03 -13.05 9.51
CA PRO A 39 12.49 -14.40 9.52
C PRO A 39 11.01 -14.38 9.92
N PHE A 40 10.19 -15.18 9.24
CA PHE A 40 8.76 -15.24 9.50
C PHE A 40 8.41 -15.93 10.82
N LEU A 41 9.16 -16.98 11.17
CA LEU A 41 9.04 -17.68 12.45
C LEU A 41 10.32 -17.48 13.25
N VAL A 42 10.16 -17.28 14.56
CA VAL A 42 11.27 -17.18 15.51
C VAL A 42 11.02 -18.15 16.67
N PRO A 43 12.08 -18.72 17.27
CA PRO A 43 11.93 -19.54 18.47
C PRO A 43 11.52 -18.66 19.65
N ASP A 44 10.54 -19.12 20.42
CA ASP A 44 10.11 -18.58 21.71
C ASP A 44 9.94 -19.74 22.70
N GLY A 45 10.95 -19.92 23.56
CA GLY A 45 11.08 -21.12 24.37
C GLY A 45 11.24 -22.38 23.51
N ASP A 46 10.38 -23.37 23.75
CA ASP A 46 10.37 -24.66 23.01
C ASP A 46 9.47 -24.63 21.75
N ALA A 47 8.87 -23.48 21.42
CA ALA A 47 7.96 -23.35 20.30
C ALA A 47 8.50 -22.40 19.22
N MET A 48 8.09 -22.61 17.97
CA MET A 48 8.26 -21.64 16.89
C MET A 48 7.00 -20.76 16.82
N VAL A 49 7.16 -19.46 16.99
CA VAL A 49 6.06 -18.49 16.92
C VAL A 49 6.24 -17.56 15.72
N VAL A 50 5.14 -16.97 15.26
CA VAL A 50 5.21 -15.91 14.23
C VAL A 50 5.97 -14.74 14.80
N ASN A 51 6.96 -14.27 14.04
CA ASN A 51 7.79 -13.15 14.45
C ASN A 51 6.91 -11.90 14.64
N PRO A 52 6.88 -11.33 15.87
CA PRO A 52 6.02 -10.18 16.18
C PRO A 52 6.37 -8.94 15.36
N GLU A 53 7.59 -8.86 14.80
CA GLU A 53 8.05 -7.76 13.94
C GLU A 53 7.43 -7.78 12.54
N VAL A 54 6.96 -8.94 12.07
CA VAL A 54 6.43 -9.09 10.70
C VAL A 54 5.09 -8.38 10.54
N ALA A 55 4.20 -8.48 11.53
CA ALA A 55 2.86 -7.88 11.43
C ALA A 55 2.89 -6.35 11.32
N PRO A 56 3.69 -5.60 12.11
CA PRO A 56 3.88 -4.16 11.91
C PRO A 56 4.44 -3.81 10.54
N LEU A 57 5.44 -4.55 10.04
CA LEU A 57 6.03 -4.29 8.71
C LEU A 57 5.02 -4.48 7.58
N LEU A 58 4.21 -5.53 7.63
CA LEU A 58 3.12 -5.76 6.66
C LEU A 58 2.01 -4.70 6.77
N SER A 59 1.71 -4.22 7.98
CA SER A 59 0.78 -3.11 8.18
C SER A 59 1.30 -1.85 7.48
N ARG A 60 2.57 -1.51 7.71
CA ARG A 60 3.24 -0.35 7.08
C ARG A 60 3.26 -0.45 5.56
N GLN A 61 3.64 -1.61 5.01
CA GLN A 61 3.66 -1.85 3.57
C GLN A 61 2.27 -1.59 2.95
N ARG A 62 1.20 -2.10 3.59
CA ARG A 62 -0.18 -1.90 3.13
C ARG A 62 -0.58 -0.43 3.15
N SER A 63 -0.22 0.32 4.20
CA SER A 63 -0.49 1.76 4.29
C SER A 63 0.22 2.57 3.19
N VAL A 64 1.51 2.27 2.94
CA VAL A 64 2.28 2.93 1.86
C VAL A 64 1.65 2.63 0.49
N VAL A 65 1.30 1.37 0.23
CA VAL A 65 0.64 0.95 -1.02
C VAL A 65 -0.72 1.63 -1.18
N ALA A 66 -1.50 1.77 -0.11
CA ALA A 66 -2.77 2.48 -0.13
C ALA A 66 -2.59 3.95 -0.54
N GLN A 67 -1.60 4.65 0.03
CA GLN A 67 -1.30 6.04 -0.34
C GLN A 67 -0.85 6.18 -1.80
N LEU A 68 -0.01 5.25 -2.29
CA LEU A 68 0.38 5.22 -3.71
C LEU A 68 -0.83 5.01 -4.64
N ARG A 69 -1.79 4.14 -4.25
CA ARG A 69 -3.03 3.93 -5.01
C ARG A 69 -3.88 5.20 -5.04
N VAL A 70 -4.06 5.87 -3.90
CA VAL A 70 -4.78 7.16 -3.83
C VAL A 70 -4.18 8.17 -4.81
N ARG A 71 -2.85 8.32 -4.84
CA ARG A 71 -2.17 9.25 -5.77
C ARG A 71 -2.30 8.88 -7.23
N ARG A 72 -2.24 7.58 -7.53
CA ARG A 72 -2.51 7.09 -8.89
C ARG A 72 -3.94 7.44 -9.32
N ASP A 73 -4.89 7.29 -8.42
CA ASP A 73 -6.30 7.53 -8.70
C ASP A 73 -6.60 9.03 -8.82
N THR A 74 -5.93 9.91 -8.04
CA THR A 74 -6.03 11.37 -8.22
C THR A 74 -5.48 11.84 -9.56
N TRP A 75 -4.39 11.25 -10.07
CA TRP A 75 -3.89 11.55 -11.40
C TRP A 75 -4.81 11.05 -12.51
N ARG A 76 -5.48 9.91 -12.31
CA ARG A 76 -6.47 9.37 -13.26
C ARG A 76 -7.80 10.12 -13.23
N GLY A 77 -8.18 10.66 -12.07
CA GLY A 77 -9.42 11.41 -11.87
C GLY A 77 -9.28 12.93 -12.04
N ALA A 78 -8.08 13.45 -12.32
CA ALA A 78 -7.88 14.87 -12.57
C ALA A 78 -8.73 15.31 -13.79
N PRO A 79 -9.46 16.44 -13.70
CA PRO A 79 -10.47 16.87 -14.68
C PRO A 79 -9.92 17.31 -16.06
N GLY A 80 -8.73 16.84 -16.46
CA GLY A 80 -8.13 17.08 -17.77
C GLY A 80 -7.64 15.81 -18.51
N GLY A 81 -7.78 14.61 -17.92
CA GLY A 81 -7.58 13.34 -18.65
C GLY A 81 -8.85 12.98 -19.43
N PRO A 82 -8.77 12.37 -20.63
CA PRO A 82 -9.93 12.17 -21.49
C PRO A 82 -11.02 11.38 -20.78
N THR A 83 -12.03 12.12 -20.32
CA THR A 83 -13.24 11.62 -19.71
C THR A 83 -13.95 10.79 -20.77
N ARG A 84 -13.85 9.46 -20.67
CA ARG A 84 -14.77 8.55 -21.36
C ARG A 84 -16.12 8.60 -20.64
N GLN A 85 -16.78 9.74 -20.74
CA GLN A 85 -18.18 9.89 -20.39
C GLN A 85 -19.01 9.33 -21.55
N GLY A 86 -19.08 8.00 -21.63
CA GLY A 86 -19.91 7.27 -22.58
C GLY A 86 -21.13 6.71 -21.86
N GLY A 87 -22.31 7.11 -22.29
CA GLY A 87 -23.58 6.88 -21.60
C GLY A 87 -24.04 5.42 -21.47
N ARG A 88 -24.98 5.26 -20.52
CA ARG A 88 -26.00 4.22 -20.34
C ARG A 88 -26.01 3.08 -21.38
N THR A 89 -25.94 1.84 -20.92
CA THR A 89 -27.06 0.87 -21.01
C THR A 89 -26.86 -0.31 -20.06
N ARG A 90 -28.02 -0.81 -19.61
CA ARG A 90 -28.33 -1.97 -18.78
C ARG A 90 -27.71 -3.28 -19.30
N SER A 91 -27.55 -4.24 -18.38
CA SER A 91 -27.36 -5.70 -18.55
C SER A 91 -25.93 -6.26 -18.63
N GLY A 92 -25.61 -7.09 -17.63
CA GLY A 92 -24.95 -8.40 -17.76
C GLY A 92 -23.49 -8.48 -18.20
N GLY A 93 -22.67 -9.18 -17.41
CA GLY A 93 -21.43 -9.81 -17.91
C GLY A 93 -20.19 -9.37 -17.15
N GLY A 94 -19.49 -10.34 -16.56
CA GLY A 94 -18.36 -10.14 -15.66
C GLY A 94 -17.24 -9.25 -16.21
N SER A 95 -16.83 -8.29 -15.39
CA SER A 95 -15.62 -7.51 -15.63
C SER A 95 -14.40 -8.40 -15.46
N THR A 96 -13.84 -8.75 -16.61
CA THR A 96 -12.55 -9.37 -16.84
C THR A 96 -11.42 -8.51 -16.27
N SER A 97 -10.51 -9.18 -15.58
CA SER A 97 -9.32 -8.64 -14.93
C SER A 97 -8.44 -7.83 -15.89
N ALA A 98 -8.20 -6.56 -15.51
CA ALA A 98 -7.00 -5.76 -15.77
C ALA A 98 -6.36 -5.86 -17.18
N SER A 99 -6.92 -5.13 -18.15
CA SER A 99 -6.16 -4.69 -19.34
C SER A 99 -5.38 -3.41 -18.99
N TRP A 100 -4.06 -3.51 -18.88
CA TRP A 100 -3.20 -2.34 -18.77
C TRP A 100 -3.20 -1.56 -20.09
N PRO A 101 -3.26 -0.23 -20.08
CA PRO A 101 -3.16 0.55 -21.30
C PRO A 101 -1.79 0.33 -21.95
N ARG A 102 -1.76 0.19 -23.28
CA ARG A 102 -0.50 0.06 -24.03
C ARG A 102 0.27 1.38 -24.00
N PRO A 103 1.60 1.32 -23.79
CA PRO A 103 2.41 2.53 -23.73
C PRO A 103 2.54 3.18 -25.12
N PRO A 104 2.82 4.49 -25.18
CA PRO A 104 2.74 5.31 -26.40
C PRO A 104 3.89 5.11 -27.41
N TRP A 105 4.72 4.08 -27.23
CA TRP A 105 5.88 3.79 -28.09
C TRP A 105 5.73 2.49 -28.90
N SER A 106 4.53 1.88 -28.90
CA SER A 106 4.19 0.72 -29.73
C SER A 106 3.54 1.12 -31.05
#